data_AF-A0A1Q4WH83-F1
#
_entry.id   AF-A0A1Q4WH83-F1
#
_cell.length_a   1.000
_cell.length_b   1.000
_cell.length_c   1.000
_cell.angle_alpha   90.00
_cell.angle_beta   90.00
_cell.angle_gamma   90.00
#
_symmetry.space_group_name_H-M   'P 1'
#
loop_
_entity.id
_entity.type
_entity.pdbx_description
1 polymer ?
#
loop_
_entity_poly.entity_id
_entity_poly.type
_entity_poly.pdbx_seq_one_letter_code
_entity_poly.pdbx_strand_id
1 'polypeptide(L)'
;MSDEVIGELRNTVNATRVVSVENDTVVLELSAAGTGQFLGQAVTDFGTHVSTRYLDGTESASAQIVITSESGQGQLVLVGSATGEVGAGGTVTFKGMVTARAPEGPFAELNGKALLGESVVDPDGIAVHHYRRY
;
A
#
# COMPACT_ATOMS: atom_id res chain seq x y z
N MET A 1 -18.36 -3.94 -9.06
CA MET A 1 -17.24 -3.96 -8.10
C MET A 1 -17.48 -5.10 -7.14
N SER A 2 -16.48 -5.94 -6.88
CA SER A 2 -16.59 -7.04 -5.94
C SER A 2 -16.23 -6.56 -4.54
N ASP A 3 -17.03 -6.88 -3.53
CA ASP A 3 -16.71 -6.61 -2.12
C ASP A 3 -15.68 -7.62 -1.57
N GLU A 4 -15.32 -8.63 -2.36
CA GLU A 4 -14.34 -9.66 -2.01
C GLU A 4 -12.96 -9.06 -1.78
N VAL A 5 -12.47 -9.20 -0.54
CA VAL A 5 -11.08 -8.93 -0.19
C VAL A 5 -10.22 -10.08 -0.72
N ILE A 6 -9.32 -9.74 -1.64
CA ILE A 6 -8.38 -10.70 -2.24
C ILE A 6 -6.99 -10.60 -1.63
N GLY A 7 -6.72 -9.57 -0.85
CA GLY A 7 -5.46 -9.39 -0.16
C GLY A 7 -5.61 -8.59 1.12
N GLU A 8 -4.96 -9.04 2.18
CA GLU A 8 -4.83 -8.34 3.46
C GLU A 8 -3.37 -8.37 3.87
N LEU A 9 -2.76 -7.20 4.08
CA LEU A 9 -1.37 -7.05 4.50
C LEU A 9 -1.29 -6.23 5.77
N ARG A 10 -0.42 -6.64 6.69
CA ARG A 10 -0.04 -5.85 7.87
C ARG A 10 1.42 -5.46 7.75
N ASN A 11 1.68 -4.17 7.64
CA ASN A 11 3.00 -3.61 7.45
C ASN A 11 3.45 -2.80 8.68
N THR A 12 4.75 -2.75 8.89
CA THR A 12 5.41 -1.81 9.79
C THR A 12 6.25 -0.84 8.97
N VAL A 13 6.06 0.46 9.20
CA VAL A 13 6.94 1.50 8.64
C VAL A 13 8.31 1.37 9.30
N ASN A 14 9.32 1.07 8.49
CA ASN A 14 10.69 0.83 8.95
C ASN A 14 11.55 2.09 8.89
N ALA A 15 11.25 3.00 7.97
CA ALA A 15 11.93 4.27 7.85
C ALA A 15 10.99 5.34 7.29
N THR A 16 11.21 6.57 7.73
CA THR A 16 10.57 7.76 7.19
C THR A 16 11.62 8.80 6.90
N ARG A 17 11.56 9.38 5.70
CA ARG A 17 12.44 10.43 5.23
C ARG A 17 11.60 11.64 4.82
N VAL A 18 12.01 12.81 5.30
CA VAL A 18 11.50 14.08 4.74
C VAL A 18 12.21 14.33 3.42
N VAL A 19 11.45 14.42 2.34
CA VAL A 19 11.95 14.67 0.98
C VAL A 19 12.01 16.17 0.71
N SER A 20 10.93 16.89 1.02
CA SER A 20 10.87 18.34 0.92
C SER A 20 9.83 18.92 1.89
N VAL A 21 9.98 20.21 2.17
CA VAL A 21 9.02 21.03 2.93
C VAL A 21 8.85 22.34 2.18
N GLU A 22 7.64 22.62 1.73
CA GLU A 22 7.32 23.82 0.97
C GLU A 22 6.00 24.41 1.49
N ASN A 23 6.02 25.63 2.02
CA ASN A 23 4.85 26.37 2.51
C ASN A 23 3.84 25.50 3.30
N ASP A 24 2.81 25.00 2.61
CA ASP A 24 1.65 24.25 3.07
C ASP A 24 1.74 22.73 2.83
N THR A 25 2.90 22.24 2.36
CA THR A 25 3.12 20.83 2.02
C THR A 25 4.38 20.25 2.66
N VAL A 26 4.27 18.99 3.08
CA VAL A 26 5.39 18.15 3.50
C VAL A 26 5.40 16.91 2.63
N VAL A 27 6.52 16.66 1.95
CA VAL A 27 6.71 15.45 1.16
C VAL A 27 7.51 14.44 1.97
N LEU A 28 6.94 13.25 2.14
CA LEU A 28 7.51 12.14 2.89
C LEU A 28 7.78 10.97 1.97
N GLU A 29 8.89 10.28 2.20
CA GLU A 29 9.19 8.96 1.65
C GLU A 29 9.22 7.97 2.81
N LEU A 30 8.49 6.87 2.68
CA LEU A 30 8.39 5.83 3.69
C LEU A 30 8.74 4.48 3.08
N SER A 31 9.45 3.65 3.84
CA SER A 31 9.60 2.23 3.56
C SER A 31 8.82 1.43 4.59
N ALA A 32 8.07 0.45 4.11
CA ALA A 32 7.30 -0.45 4.97
C ALA A 32 7.53 -1.89 4.51
N ALA A 33 7.48 -2.81 5.47
CA ALA A 33 7.52 -4.24 5.19
C ALA A 33 6.57 -4.98 6.12
N GLY A 34 6.11 -6.14 5.68
CA GLY A 34 5.05 -6.84 6.37
C GLY A 34 4.78 -8.23 5.83
N THR A 35 3.66 -8.75 6.30
CA THR A 35 3.17 -10.09 5.98
C THR A 35 1.67 -10.07 5.86
N GLY A 36 1.11 -11.09 5.21
CA GLY A 36 -0.33 -11.27 5.17
C GLY A 36 -0.77 -12.37 4.24
N GLN A 37 -1.93 -12.17 3.62
CA GLN A 37 -2.54 -13.10 2.68
C GLN A 37 -2.85 -12.39 1.37
N PHE A 38 -2.61 -13.05 0.24
CA PHE A 38 -3.00 -12.56 -1.08
C PHE A 38 -3.42 -13.72 -1.99
N LEU A 39 -4.63 -13.68 -2.55
CA LEU A 39 -5.25 -14.79 -3.29
C LEU A 39 -5.14 -16.15 -2.57
N GLY A 40 -5.31 -16.13 -1.25
CA GLY A 40 -5.19 -17.32 -0.40
C GLY A 40 -3.77 -17.85 -0.19
N GLN A 41 -2.74 -17.11 -0.61
CA GLN A 41 -1.33 -17.41 -0.35
C GLN A 41 -0.82 -16.59 0.83
N ALA A 42 -0.07 -17.23 1.72
CA ALA A 42 0.74 -16.51 2.71
C ALA A 42 1.86 -15.75 1.98
N VAL A 43 2.03 -14.48 2.32
CA VAL A 43 2.98 -13.59 1.64
C VAL A 43 3.77 -12.74 2.62
N THR A 44 4.98 -12.39 2.21
CA THR A 44 5.73 -11.24 2.73
C THR A 44 5.70 -10.11 1.72
N ASP A 45 5.75 -8.87 2.17
CA ASP A 45 5.83 -7.72 1.28
C ASP A 45 6.80 -6.65 1.79
N PHE A 46 7.26 -5.84 0.85
CA PHE A 46 7.93 -4.58 1.15
C PHE A 46 7.58 -3.55 0.08
N GLY A 47 7.52 -2.29 0.48
CA GLY A 47 7.15 -1.21 -0.42
C GLY A 47 7.78 0.13 -0.04
N THR A 48 7.89 0.98 -1.06
CA THR A 48 8.22 2.39 -0.91
C THR A 48 7.00 3.21 -1.25
N HIS A 49 6.69 4.16 -0.37
CA HIS A 49 5.61 5.11 -0.50
C HIS A 49 6.18 6.52 -0.55
N VAL A 50 5.66 7.35 -1.44
CA VAL A 50 5.92 8.79 -1.43
C VAL A 50 4.60 9.50 -1.27
N SER A 51 4.48 10.33 -0.25
CA SER A 51 3.27 11.08 0.02
C SER A 51 3.52 12.58 0.18
N THR A 52 2.51 13.36 -0.19
CA THR A 52 2.45 14.81 0.01
C THR A 52 1.30 15.08 0.96
N ARG A 53 1.63 15.56 2.16
CA ARG A 53 0.65 15.97 3.17
C ARG A 53 0.35 17.46 3.03
N TYR A 54 -0.92 17.81 3.03
CA TYR A 54 -1.42 19.18 2.89
C TYR A 54 -1.92 19.73 4.22
N LEU A 55 -1.96 21.06 4.36
CA LEU A 55 -2.41 21.76 5.56
C LEU A 55 -3.89 21.51 5.90
N ASP A 56 -4.71 21.18 4.89
CA ASP A 56 -6.13 20.86 5.07
C ASP A 56 -6.38 19.46 5.66
N GLY A 57 -5.31 18.70 5.96
CA GLY A 57 -5.38 17.36 6.53
C GLY A 57 -5.55 16.25 5.49
N THR A 58 -5.52 16.57 4.20
CA THR A 58 -5.47 15.56 3.14
C THR A 58 -4.04 15.13 2.83
N GLU A 59 -3.91 13.96 2.22
CA GLU A 59 -2.63 13.41 1.79
C GLU A 59 -2.78 12.75 0.41
N SER A 60 -1.87 13.04 -0.52
CA SER A 60 -1.76 12.26 -1.77
C SER A 60 -0.57 11.33 -1.67
N ALA A 61 -0.68 10.11 -2.18
CA ALA A 61 0.38 9.12 -2.08
C ALA A 61 0.56 8.32 -3.38
N SER A 62 1.79 7.87 -3.60
CA SER A 62 2.14 6.86 -4.59
C SER A 62 2.87 5.71 -3.91
N ALA A 63 2.74 4.50 -4.47
CA ALA A 63 3.32 3.30 -3.88
C ALA A 63 3.91 2.38 -4.96
N GLN A 64 5.01 1.74 -4.60
CA GLN A 64 5.61 0.63 -5.33
C GLN A 64 5.85 -0.50 -4.33
N ILE A 65 5.17 -1.62 -4.52
CA ILE A 65 5.12 -2.72 -3.55
C ILE A 65 5.48 -4.01 -4.25
N VAL A 66 6.31 -4.81 -3.59
CA VAL A 66 6.67 -6.16 -4.01
C VAL A 66 6.12 -7.14 -2.99
N ILE A 67 5.28 -8.05 -3.45
CA ILE A 67 4.68 -9.12 -2.66
C ILE A 67 5.29 -10.44 -3.12
N THR A 68 5.78 -11.23 -2.18
CA THR A 68 6.42 -12.53 -2.44
C THR A 68 5.66 -13.62 -1.71
N SER A 69 5.31 -14.70 -2.41
CA SER A 69 4.73 -15.89 -1.78
C SER A 69 5.74 -16.54 -0.83
N GLU A 70 5.33 -16.87 0.40
CA GLU A 70 6.19 -17.58 1.36
C GLU A 70 6.55 -19.00 0.90
N SER A 71 5.75 -19.59 0.01
CA SER A 71 6.08 -20.86 -0.65
C SER A 71 7.21 -20.72 -1.67
N GLY A 72 7.67 -19.49 -1.96
CA GLY A 72 8.63 -19.17 -3.01
C GLY A 72 8.06 -19.25 -4.44
N GLN A 73 6.77 -19.56 -4.59
CA GLN A 73 6.15 -19.83 -5.90
C GLN A 73 5.58 -18.60 -6.61
N GLY A 74 6.18 -17.42 -6.47
CA GLY A 74 5.81 -16.26 -7.29
C GLY A 74 5.93 -14.91 -6.60
N GLN A 75 5.94 -13.88 -7.44
CA GLN A 75 6.04 -12.48 -7.05
C GLN A 75 4.95 -11.66 -7.74
N LEU A 76 4.40 -10.70 -7.02
CA LEU A 76 3.45 -9.71 -7.50
C LEU A 76 4.01 -8.31 -7.24
N VAL A 77 4.02 -7.48 -8.27
CA VAL A 77 4.36 -6.07 -8.19
C VAL A 77 3.09 -5.25 -8.28
N LEU A 78 2.90 -4.34 -7.32
CA LEU A 78 1.82 -3.37 -7.29
C LEU A 78 2.40 -1.96 -7.42
N VAL A 79 1.89 -1.19 -8.38
CA VAL A 79 2.25 0.24 -8.55
C VAL A 79 0.99 1.06 -8.64
N GLY A 80 0.87 2.12 -7.83
CA GLY A 80 -0.36 2.89 -7.80
C GLY A 80 -0.30 4.18 -7.01
N SER A 81 -1.47 4.77 -6.83
CA SER A 81 -1.68 6.02 -6.10
C SER A 81 -2.91 5.95 -5.21
N ALA A 82 -2.91 6.78 -4.17
CA ALA A 82 -4.00 6.89 -3.21
C ALA A 82 -4.19 8.34 -2.75
N THR A 83 -5.39 8.62 -2.25
CA THR A 83 -5.68 9.81 -1.45
C THR A 83 -5.99 9.36 -0.03
N GLY A 84 -5.56 10.13 0.95
CA GLY A 84 -5.83 9.87 2.35
C GLY A 84 -6.23 11.09 3.15
N GLU A 85 -6.73 10.80 4.34
CA GLU A 85 -7.20 11.79 5.32
C GLU A 85 -6.49 11.53 6.65
N VAL A 86 -5.93 12.60 7.23
CA VAL A 86 -5.30 12.57 8.54
C VAL A 86 -6.38 12.71 9.60
N GLY A 87 -6.64 11.62 10.32
CA GLY A 87 -7.59 11.56 11.43
C GLY A 87 -7.00 12.05 12.75
N ALA A 88 -7.88 12.07 13.76
CA ALA A 88 -7.49 12.39 15.13
C ALA A 88 -6.41 11.42 15.65
N GLY A 89 -5.44 11.95 16.40
CA GLY A 89 -4.37 11.14 16.99
C GLY A 89 -3.25 10.74 16.03
N GLY A 90 -3.29 11.17 14.76
CA GLY A 90 -2.22 10.89 13.78
C GLY A 90 -2.47 9.65 12.91
N THR A 91 -3.63 9.00 13.03
CA THR A 91 -4.07 7.94 12.11
C THR A 91 -4.27 8.52 10.71
N VAL A 92 -3.90 7.77 9.67
CA VAL A 92 -4.16 8.15 8.27
C VAL A 92 -4.90 7.04 7.57
N THR A 93 -6.01 7.36 6.91
CA THR A 93 -6.73 6.39 6.07
C THR A 93 -6.49 6.69 4.61
N PHE A 94 -6.11 5.69 3.81
CA PHE A 94 -5.92 5.85 2.37
C PHE A 94 -6.93 5.03 1.57
N LYS A 95 -7.30 5.56 0.42
CA LYS A 95 -8.05 4.85 -0.64
C LYS A 95 -7.40 5.14 -1.97
N GLY A 96 -7.15 4.09 -2.75
CA GLY A 96 -6.37 4.21 -3.97
C GLY A 96 -6.55 3.05 -4.93
N MET A 97 -5.82 3.13 -6.03
CA MET A 97 -5.77 2.08 -7.04
C MET A 97 -4.33 1.70 -7.33
N VAL A 98 -4.09 0.40 -7.50
CA VAL A 98 -2.81 -0.15 -7.93
C VAL A 98 -2.98 -1.01 -9.17
N THR A 99 -1.98 -1.01 -10.03
CA THR A 99 -1.87 -1.94 -11.16
C THR A 99 -1.03 -3.15 -10.75
N ALA A 100 -1.46 -4.33 -11.18
CA ALA A 100 -0.83 -5.59 -10.81
C ALA A 100 -0.02 -6.18 -11.98
N ARG A 101 1.21 -6.63 -11.65
CA ARG A 101 2.08 -7.36 -12.56
C ARG A 101 2.72 -8.54 -11.85
N ALA A 102 2.57 -9.74 -12.41
CA ALA A 102 3.22 -10.96 -11.96
C ALA A 102 3.87 -11.67 -13.16
N PRO A 103 5.16 -12.04 -13.11
CA PRO A 103 5.79 -12.79 -14.19
C PRO A 103 5.12 -14.15 -14.44
N GLU A 104 4.80 -14.86 -13.36
CA GLU A 104 4.21 -16.20 -13.35
C GLU A 104 3.60 -16.55 -11.98
N GLY A 105 3.09 -17.77 -11.83
CA GLY A 105 2.63 -18.30 -10.55
C GLY A 105 1.20 -17.89 -10.17
N PRO A 106 0.83 -18.00 -8.88
CA PRO A 106 -0.54 -17.87 -8.40
C PRO A 106 -1.12 -16.47 -8.60
N PHE A 107 -0.26 -15.46 -8.76
CA PHE A 107 -0.67 -14.06 -8.97
C PHE A 107 -0.83 -13.70 -10.46
N ALA A 108 -0.51 -14.59 -11.39
CA ALA A 108 -0.57 -14.32 -12.83
C ALA A 108 -1.97 -13.92 -13.31
N GLU A 109 -3.02 -14.36 -12.62
CA GLU A 109 -4.40 -13.97 -12.90
C GLU A 109 -4.70 -12.48 -12.67
N LEU A 110 -3.81 -11.75 -11.99
CA LEU A 110 -3.95 -10.31 -11.75
C LEU A 110 -3.28 -9.45 -12.84
N ASN A 111 -2.56 -10.06 -13.77
CA ASN A 111 -1.92 -9.34 -14.86
C ASN A 111 -2.93 -8.54 -15.68
N GLY A 112 -2.65 -7.24 -15.88
CA GLY A 112 -3.52 -6.34 -16.63
C GLY A 112 -4.77 -5.89 -15.87
N LYS A 113 -4.88 -6.20 -14.57
CA LYS A 113 -5.96 -5.76 -13.71
C LYS A 113 -5.53 -4.60 -12.81
N ALA A 114 -6.49 -3.72 -12.52
CA ALA A 114 -6.38 -2.75 -11.45
C ALA A 114 -7.04 -3.31 -10.19
N LEU A 115 -6.46 -2.99 -9.04
CA LEU A 115 -6.99 -3.34 -7.72
C LEU A 115 -7.31 -2.06 -6.96
N LEU A 116 -8.43 -2.06 -6.23
CA LEU A 116 -8.72 -1.06 -5.22
C LEU A 116 -7.91 -1.41 -3.96
N GLY A 117 -7.18 -0.44 -3.41
CA GLY A 117 -6.48 -0.55 -2.14
C GLY A 117 -7.08 0.40 -1.11
N GLU A 118 -7.33 -0.09 0.09
CA GLU A 118 -7.67 0.72 1.25
C GLU A 118 -6.67 0.44 2.36
N SER A 119 -6.26 1.45 3.12
CA SER A 119 -5.42 1.22 4.29
C SER A 119 -5.72 2.16 5.45
N VAL A 120 -5.37 1.69 6.64
CA VAL A 120 -5.34 2.48 7.86
C VAL A 120 -3.93 2.39 8.43
N VAL A 121 -3.28 3.53 8.62
CA VAL A 121 -1.96 3.67 9.23
C VAL A 121 -2.15 4.28 10.61
N ASP A 122 -1.68 3.61 11.64
CA ASP A 122 -1.72 4.11 13.01
C ASP A 122 -0.52 5.03 13.32
N PRO A 123 -0.54 5.74 14.46
CA PRO A 123 0.53 6.67 14.84
C PRO A 123 1.88 5.99 15.11
N ASP A 124 1.87 4.68 15.37
CA ASP A 124 3.08 3.88 15.61
C ASP A 124 3.68 3.35 14.30
N GLY A 125 3.08 3.69 13.15
CA GLY A 125 3.53 3.29 11.83
C GLY A 125 3.12 1.87 11.45
N ILE A 126 2.12 1.29 12.11
CA ILE A 126 1.51 0.04 11.67
C ILE A 126 0.42 0.34 10.66
N ALA A 127 0.51 -0.30 9.50
CA ALA A 127 -0.49 -0.18 8.45
C ALA A 127 -1.22 -1.51 8.23
N VAL A 128 -2.53 -1.45 8.09
CA VAL A 128 -3.36 -2.57 7.61
C VAL A 128 -3.92 -2.20 6.25
N HIS A 129 -3.66 -3.03 5.25
CA HIS A 129 -4.09 -2.84 3.87
C HIS A 129 -5.09 -3.91 3.46
N HIS A 130 -6.13 -3.51 2.72
CA HIS A 130 -7.06 -4.41 2.04
C HIS A 130 -7.06 -4.14 0.53
N TYR A 131 -7.02 -5.20 -0.26
CA TYR A 131 -7.07 -5.15 -1.72
C TYR A 131 -8.29 -5.88 -2.26
N ARG A 132 -8.95 -5.26 -3.24
CA ARG A 132 -10.11 -5.82 -3.96
C ARG A 132 -9.93 -5.66 -5.47
N ARG A 133 -10.60 -6.50 -6.26
CA ARG A 133 -10.65 -6.33 -7.72
C ARG A 133 -11.53 -5.12 -8.08
N TYR A 134 -11.03 -4.25 -8.97
CA TYR A 134 -11.81 -3.12 -9.51
C TYR A 134 -12.93 -3.62 -10.43
#